data_AF-A8WKV6-F1
#
_entry.id   AF-A8WKV6-F1
#
_cell.length_a   1.000
_cell.length_b   1.000
_cell.length_c   1.000
_cell.angle_alpha   90.00
_cell.angle_beta   90.00
_cell.angle_gamma   90.00
#
_symmetry.space_group_name_H-M   'P 1'
#
loop_
_entity.id
_entity.type
_entity.pdbx_description
1 polymer ?
#
loop_
_entity_poly.entity_id
_entity_poly.type
_entity_poly.pdbx_seq_one_letter_code
_entity_poly.pdbx_strand_id
1 'polypeptide(L)'
;MSNLISEPLDVMTNKEMHQLYEHKGIDPKNNMLDVTQKDMELCHKHWPDNFETLYDIGAKAFETFLVDRHHLVKLFKVDQVKSETWRQHFVLDRCVLHMLQMLHETISVYHEDMSGGNKIDEEFFKKIQTFGGRYRCLAPMVPVKEYFHLFNVWTEMHMDFIVLTCFEGPVCNKEKAIISGVWEKIIQNIKVHFVYGWHHKLYNMTREEKEYFMKEKTSEPPARKTKHHQQGKLPKINLHYLDWDLPGLSGFFLMV
;
A
#
# COMPACT_ATOMS: atom_id res chain seq x y z
N MET A 1 -24.28 16.03 -11.71
CA MET A 1 -24.68 15.56 -10.37
C MET A 1 -24.94 14.07 -10.41
N SER A 2 -23.95 13.28 -9.97
CA SER A 2 -24.09 12.03 -9.20
C SER A 2 -22.67 11.60 -8.84
N ASN A 3 -22.32 11.69 -7.56
CA ASN A 3 -21.01 11.26 -7.06
C ASN A 3 -20.93 9.75 -7.20
N LEU A 4 -20.23 9.29 -8.24
CA LEU A 4 -20.05 7.89 -8.62
C LEU A 4 -18.98 7.21 -7.75
N ILE A 5 -19.17 7.27 -6.43
CA ILE A 5 -18.58 6.29 -5.53
C ILE A 5 -19.74 5.35 -5.23
N SER A 6 -19.85 4.27 -6.01
CA SER A 6 -20.75 3.17 -5.65
C SER A 6 -20.46 2.77 -4.21
N GLU A 7 -21.50 2.53 -3.41
CA GLU A 7 -21.33 1.95 -2.08
C GLU A 7 -20.40 0.73 -2.21
N PRO A 8 -19.39 0.60 -1.33
CA PRO A 8 -18.41 -0.47 -1.44
C PRO A 8 -19.14 -1.82 -1.47
N LEU A 9 -18.80 -2.67 -2.43
CA LEU A 9 -19.33 -4.05 -2.51
C LEU A 9 -19.03 -4.85 -1.23
N ASP A 10 -18.03 -4.41 -0.46
CA ASP A 10 -17.58 -5.07 0.75
C ASP A 10 -18.15 -4.39 1.98
N VAL A 11 -19.40 -4.74 2.24
CA VAL A 11 -19.83 -4.95 3.61
C VAL A 11 -18.90 -6.04 4.11
N MET A 12 -18.05 -5.76 5.10
CA MET A 12 -17.68 -6.83 6.03
C MET A 12 -18.99 -7.47 6.41
N THR A 13 -19.29 -8.65 5.86
CA THR A 13 -20.65 -9.20 5.76
C THR A 13 -21.32 -9.33 7.13
N ASN A 14 -20.52 -9.20 8.19
CA ASN A 14 -20.90 -8.95 9.55
C ASN A 14 -20.82 -7.43 9.93
N LYS A 15 -22.00 -6.83 10.18
CA LYS A 15 -22.18 -5.45 10.68
C LYS A 15 -21.43 -5.17 11.99
N GLU A 16 -21.29 -6.17 12.87
CA GLU A 16 -20.58 -6.06 14.14
C GLU A 16 -19.07 -5.89 13.93
N MET A 17 -18.52 -6.62 12.97
CA MET A 17 -17.12 -6.51 12.56
C MET A 17 -16.84 -5.12 11.98
N HIS A 18 -17.75 -4.57 11.18
CA HIS A 18 -17.62 -3.19 10.68
C HIS A 18 -17.60 -2.17 11.84
N GLN A 19 -18.57 -2.25 12.75
CA GLN A 19 -18.64 -1.37 13.93
C GLN A 19 -17.41 -1.48 14.84
N LEU A 20 -16.83 -2.68 14.94
CA LEU A 20 -15.60 -2.92 15.71
C LEU A 20 -14.42 -2.13 15.13
N TYR A 21 -14.21 -2.18 13.82
CA TYR A 21 -13.12 -1.43 13.18
C TYR A 21 -13.35 0.08 13.19
N GLU A 22 -14.60 0.53 13.04
CA GLU A 22 -14.95 1.95 13.20
C GLU A 22 -14.63 2.46 14.60
N HIS A 23 -15.03 1.73 15.64
CA HIS A 23 -14.75 2.10 17.02
C HIS A 23 -13.25 2.08 17.31
N LYS A 24 -12.54 1.03 16.85
CA LYS A 24 -11.10 0.90 17.04
C LYS A 24 -10.30 1.99 16.33
N GLY A 25 -10.74 2.43 15.15
CA GLY A 25 -10.04 3.44 14.34
C GLY A 25 -10.07 4.86 14.93
N ILE A 26 -10.93 5.10 15.94
CA ILE A 26 -11.06 6.37 16.65
C ILE A 26 -10.42 6.29 18.04
N ASP A 27 -10.36 5.11 18.65
CA ASP A 27 -9.82 4.93 20.01
C ASP A 27 -8.28 5.00 20.03
N PRO A 28 -7.68 6.02 20.68
CA PRO A 28 -6.24 6.20 20.76
C PRO A 28 -5.48 5.03 21.39
N LYS A 29 -6.14 4.15 22.14
CA LYS A 29 -5.48 2.96 22.69
C LYS A 29 -5.03 1.98 21.61
N ASN A 30 -5.69 1.97 20.45
CA ASN A 30 -5.32 1.10 19.33
C ASN A 30 -4.13 1.65 18.53
N ASN A 31 -3.68 2.87 18.82
CA ASN A 31 -2.55 3.53 18.18
C ASN A 31 -1.20 3.06 18.71
N MET A 32 -1.19 2.45 19.90
CA MET A 32 0.02 1.95 20.54
C MET A 32 0.35 0.54 20.03
N LEU A 33 1.62 0.32 19.67
CA LEU A 33 2.13 -1.02 19.43
C LEU A 33 2.61 -1.63 20.74
N ASP A 34 2.13 -2.83 21.03
CA ASP A 34 2.63 -3.68 22.11
C ASP A 34 3.92 -4.36 21.66
N VAL A 35 4.99 -3.56 21.54
CA VAL A 35 6.33 -3.92 21.04
C VAL A 35 7.38 -3.21 21.89
N THR A 36 8.50 -3.87 22.18
CA THR A 36 9.61 -3.22 22.90
C THR A 36 10.46 -2.37 21.96
N GLN A 37 11.08 -1.30 22.47
CA GLN A 37 12.00 -0.47 21.69
C GLN A 37 13.07 -1.31 20.98
N LYS A 38 13.63 -2.33 21.64
CA LYS A 38 14.67 -3.19 21.06
C LYS A 38 14.17 -4.01 19.87
N ASP A 39 12.93 -4.50 19.95
CA ASP A 39 12.33 -5.27 18.87
C ASP A 39 12.01 -4.36 17.67
N MET A 40 11.53 -3.13 17.94
CA MET A 40 11.26 -2.13 16.92
C MET A 40 12.56 -1.67 16.23
N GLU A 41 13.63 -1.43 16.98
CA GLU A 41 14.98 -1.13 16.47
C GLU A 41 15.48 -2.24 15.53
N LEU A 42 15.32 -3.51 15.94
CA LEU A 42 15.70 -4.64 15.10
C LEU A 42 14.89 -4.67 13.80
N CYS A 43 13.58 -4.43 13.86
CA CYS A 43 12.73 -4.35 12.67
C CYS A 43 13.16 -3.20 11.74
N HIS A 44 13.44 -2.02 12.30
CA HIS A 44 13.89 -0.84 11.55
C HIS A 44 15.26 -1.08 10.89
N LYS A 45 16.23 -1.66 11.61
CA LYS A 45 17.56 -2.02 11.07
C LYS A 45 17.49 -2.87 9.80
N HIS A 46 16.47 -3.72 9.70
CA HIS A 46 16.29 -4.62 8.56
C HIS A 46 15.34 -4.09 7.49
N TRP A 47 14.78 -2.89 7.66
CA TRP A 47 14.02 -2.22 6.60
C TRP A 47 15.00 -1.72 5.52
N PRO A 48 14.78 -2.05 4.23
CA PRO A 48 15.70 -1.62 3.18
C PRO A 48 15.74 -0.10 3.02
N ASP A 49 16.95 0.48 3.03
CA ASP A 49 17.15 1.91 2.76
C ASP A 49 17.01 2.27 1.27
N ASN A 50 17.19 1.30 0.38
CA ASN A 50 17.07 1.52 -1.07
C ASN A 50 15.61 1.47 -1.52
N PHE A 51 15.10 2.59 -2.03
CA PHE A 51 13.75 2.71 -2.56
C PHE A 51 13.47 1.73 -3.71
N GLU A 52 14.43 1.50 -4.61
CA GLU A 52 14.26 0.58 -5.74
C GLU A 52 14.01 -0.85 -5.24
N THR A 53 14.78 -1.27 -4.24
CA THR A 53 14.61 -2.56 -3.57
C THR A 53 13.22 -2.69 -2.92
N LEU A 54 12.77 -1.66 -2.20
CA LEU A 54 11.43 -1.66 -1.60
C LEU A 54 10.32 -1.74 -2.64
N TYR A 55 10.49 -1.05 -3.76
CA TYR A 55 9.55 -1.09 -4.87
C TYR A 55 9.48 -2.50 -5.47
N ASP A 56 10.62 -3.14 -5.71
CA ASP A 56 10.68 -4.50 -6.26
C ASP A 56 10.02 -5.53 -5.32
N ILE A 57 10.25 -5.44 -4.01
CA ILE A 57 9.55 -6.25 -3.00
C ILE A 57 8.04 -6.05 -3.12
N GLY A 58 7.61 -4.79 -3.20
CA GLY A 58 6.20 -4.44 -3.31
C GLY A 58 5.53 -4.91 -4.59
N ALA A 59 6.20 -4.72 -5.73
CA ALA A 59 5.73 -5.21 -7.02
C ALA A 59 5.61 -6.74 -7.02
N LYS A 60 6.58 -7.44 -6.40
CA LYS A 60 6.54 -8.89 -6.26
C LYS A 60 5.43 -9.37 -5.32
N ALA A 61 5.17 -8.63 -4.24
CA ALA A 61 4.06 -8.90 -3.33
C ALA A 61 2.71 -8.78 -4.06
N PHE A 62 2.52 -7.73 -4.88
CA PHE A 62 1.31 -7.56 -5.69
C PHE A 62 1.15 -8.66 -6.75
N GLU A 63 2.24 -9.04 -7.43
CA GLU A 63 2.22 -10.15 -8.39
C GLU A 63 1.77 -11.44 -7.70
N THR A 64 2.40 -11.79 -6.57
CA THR A 64 2.08 -12.99 -5.79
C THR A 64 0.64 -12.97 -5.31
N PHE A 65 0.19 -11.84 -4.76
CA PHE A 65 -1.20 -11.63 -4.35
C PHE A 65 -2.21 -11.85 -5.47
N LEU A 66 -1.95 -11.33 -6.67
CA LEU A 66 -2.84 -11.50 -7.82
C LEU A 66 -2.80 -12.90 -8.42
N VAL A 67 -1.69 -13.63 -8.28
CA VAL A 67 -1.60 -15.04 -8.62
C VAL A 67 -2.43 -15.88 -7.64
N ASP A 68 -2.22 -15.69 -6.34
CA ASP A 68 -2.92 -16.42 -5.27
C ASP A 68 -4.43 -16.13 -5.27
N ARG A 69 -4.79 -14.89 -5.57
CA ARG A 69 -6.17 -14.39 -5.62
C ARG A 69 -6.56 -14.02 -7.05
N HIS A 70 -6.43 -14.95 -7.98
CA HIS A 70 -6.66 -14.72 -9.42
C HIS A 70 -7.98 -14.01 -9.78
N HIS A 71 -9.04 -14.22 -9.00
CA HIS A 71 -10.31 -13.53 -9.18
C HIS A 71 -10.21 -11.99 -9.09
N LEU A 72 -9.20 -11.46 -8.37
CA LEU A 72 -8.95 -10.03 -8.20
C LEU A 72 -8.35 -9.37 -9.44
N VAL A 73 -7.72 -10.13 -10.34
CA VAL A 73 -7.14 -9.61 -11.59
C VAL A 73 -8.16 -8.78 -12.37
N LYS A 74 -9.41 -9.27 -12.47
CA LYS A 74 -10.52 -8.55 -13.11
C LYS A 74 -10.99 -7.34 -12.31
N LEU A 75 -10.96 -7.41 -10.98
CA LEU A 75 -11.42 -6.33 -10.11
C LEU A 75 -10.44 -5.15 -10.10
N PHE A 76 -9.14 -5.43 -10.26
CA PHE A 76 -8.09 -4.43 -10.52
C PHE A 76 -8.02 -3.99 -12.00
N LYS A 77 -8.82 -4.61 -12.88
CA LYS A 77 -8.84 -4.37 -14.34
C LYS A 77 -7.49 -4.58 -15.03
N VAL A 78 -6.74 -5.58 -14.58
CA VAL A 78 -5.42 -5.94 -15.14
C VAL A 78 -5.44 -7.23 -15.96
N ASP A 79 -6.63 -7.75 -16.27
CA ASP A 79 -6.84 -8.95 -17.08
C ASP A 79 -6.56 -8.72 -18.58
N GLN A 80 -6.47 -7.45 -19.02
CA GLN A 80 -6.15 -7.09 -20.40
C GLN A 80 -4.65 -7.15 -20.72
N VAL A 81 -3.80 -7.24 -19.69
CA VAL A 81 -2.35 -7.29 -19.84
C VAL A 81 -1.81 -8.62 -19.30
N LYS A 82 -0.64 -9.03 -19.79
CA LYS A 82 -0.02 -10.27 -19.30
C LYS A 82 0.58 -10.06 -17.91
N SER A 83 0.66 -11.12 -17.11
CA SER A 83 1.17 -11.06 -15.74
C SER A 83 2.59 -10.50 -15.64
N GLU A 84 3.44 -10.76 -16.64
CA GLU A 84 4.82 -10.24 -16.67
C GLU A 84 4.89 -8.71 -16.78
N THR A 85 3.78 -8.07 -17.17
CA THR A 85 3.65 -6.61 -17.33
C THR A 85 2.84 -5.96 -16.21
N TRP A 86 2.34 -6.71 -15.23
CA TRP A 86 1.56 -6.15 -14.11
C TRP A 86 2.32 -5.08 -13.34
N ARG A 87 3.63 -5.24 -13.14
CA ARG A 87 4.49 -4.22 -12.50
C ARG A 87 4.52 -2.87 -13.24
N GLN A 88 4.20 -2.85 -14.54
CA GLN A 88 4.15 -1.62 -15.35
C GLN A 88 2.72 -1.06 -15.45
N HIS A 89 1.74 -1.75 -14.88
CA HIS A 89 0.36 -1.33 -14.94
C HIS A 89 0.12 -0.16 -13.99
N PHE A 90 -0.37 0.96 -14.50
CA PHE A 90 -0.55 2.21 -13.76
C PHE A 90 -1.24 2.05 -12.40
N VAL A 91 -2.33 1.28 -12.33
CA VAL A 91 -3.04 1.06 -11.07
C VAL A 91 -2.19 0.29 -10.05
N LEU A 92 -1.45 -0.72 -10.51
CA LEU A 92 -0.63 -1.54 -9.62
C LEU A 92 0.60 -0.77 -9.16
N ASP A 93 1.24 -0.02 -10.05
CA ASP A 93 2.32 0.90 -9.72
C ASP A 93 1.90 1.89 -8.62
N ARG A 94 0.75 2.56 -8.78
CA ARG A 94 0.23 3.48 -7.75
C ARG A 94 -0.07 2.77 -6.43
N CYS A 95 -0.65 1.58 -6.47
CA CYS A 95 -0.89 0.79 -5.26
C CYS A 95 0.42 0.43 -4.54
N VAL A 96 1.43 -0.06 -5.27
CA VAL A 96 2.76 -0.40 -4.74
C VAL A 96 3.38 0.82 -4.07
N LEU A 97 3.44 1.96 -4.77
CA LEU A 97 4.03 3.19 -4.23
C LEU A 97 3.34 3.67 -2.96
N HIS A 98 2.01 3.64 -2.93
CA HIS A 98 1.24 4.03 -1.75
C HIS A 98 1.45 3.07 -0.57
N MET A 99 1.49 1.76 -0.83
CA MET A 99 1.76 0.78 0.23
C MET A 99 3.16 0.98 0.83
N LEU A 100 4.16 1.13 -0.04
CA LEU A 100 5.53 1.37 0.34
C LEU A 100 5.66 2.62 1.21
N GLN A 101 5.04 3.73 0.78
CA GLN A 101 5.05 4.97 1.56
C GLN A 101 4.44 4.77 2.94
N MET A 102 3.27 4.11 3.04
CA MET A 102 2.60 3.85 4.31
C MET A 102 3.46 2.97 5.24
N LEU A 103 4.03 1.87 4.72
CA LEU A 103 4.84 0.95 5.51
C LEU A 103 6.13 1.59 5.99
N HIS A 104 6.81 2.34 5.11
CA HIS A 104 8.03 3.06 5.47
C HIS A 104 7.76 4.12 6.54
N GLU A 105 6.77 5.00 6.33
CA GLU A 105 6.41 6.03 7.31
C GLU A 105 5.99 5.39 8.64
N THR A 106 5.29 4.26 8.61
CA THR A 106 4.89 3.54 9.82
C THR A 106 6.09 3.03 10.60
N ILE A 107 7.03 2.37 9.94
CA ILE A 107 8.24 1.85 10.62
C ILE A 107 9.06 3.01 11.20
N SER A 108 9.31 4.06 10.41
CA SER A 108 10.12 5.21 10.85
C SER A 108 9.47 5.93 12.04
N VAL A 109 8.18 6.22 11.98
CA VAL A 109 7.47 6.95 13.05
C VAL A 109 7.42 6.16 14.36
N TYR A 110 7.15 4.85 14.31
CA TYR A 110 7.18 4.02 15.52
C TYR A 110 8.59 3.86 16.09
N HIS A 111 9.61 3.76 15.23
CA HIS A 111 11.00 3.70 15.66
C HIS A 111 11.45 5.01 16.33
N GLU A 112 11.10 6.17 15.75
CA GLU A 112 11.39 7.50 16.31
C GLU A 112 10.74 7.71 17.68
N ASP A 113 9.44 7.41 17.82
CA ASP A 113 8.69 7.57 19.08
C ASP A 113 9.30 6.71 20.20
N MET A 114 9.60 5.45 19.90
CA MET A 114 10.19 4.52 20.88
C MET A 114 11.65 4.83 21.21
N SER A 115 12.37 5.53 20.32
CA SER A 115 13.77 5.92 20.51
C SER A 115 13.93 7.24 21.27
N GLY A 116 12.82 7.83 21.76
CA GLY A 116 12.82 9.11 22.46
C GLY A 116 12.90 10.31 21.52
N GLY A 117 12.60 10.12 20.23
CA GLY A 117 12.49 11.15 19.22
C GLY A 117 11.11 11.80 19.19
N ASN A 118 10.55 11.97 17.99
CA ASN A 118 9.25 12.61 17.81
C ASN A 118 8.13 11.70 18.30
N LYS A 119 7.24 12.25 19.13
CA LYS A 119 6.05 11.51 19.55
C LYS A 119 5.07 11.36 18.40
N ILE A 120 4.46 10.18 18.30
CA ILE A 120 3.40 9.95 17.32
C ILE A 120 2.22 10.87 17.62
N ASP A 121 1.77 11.61 16.61
CA ASP A 121 0.62 12.48 16.69
C ASP A 121 -0.60 11.89 15.97
N GLU A 122 -1.74 12.59 16.08
CA GLU A 122 -2.96 12.19 15.37
C GLU A 122 -2.85 12.32 13.84
N GLU A 123 -1.93 13.15 13.34
CA GLU A 123 -1.78 13.40 11.91
C GLU A 123 -1.26 12.15 11.21
N PHE A 124 -0.31 11.45 11.81
CA PHE A 124 0.15 10.15 11.34
C PHE A 124 -1.00 9.15 11.11
N PHE A 125 -1.91 9.00 12.07
CA PHE A 125 -3.06 8.10 11.90
C PHE A 125 -4.05 8.59 10.85
N LYS A 126 -4.24 9.91 10.70
CA LYS A 126 -5.05 10.49 9.61
C LYS A 126 -4.43 10.18 8.24
N LYS A 127 -3.10 10.11 8.14
CA LYS A 127 -2.41 9.64 6.92
C LYS A 127 -2.69 8.16 6.65
N ILE A 128 -2.55 7.27 7.63
CA ILE A 128 -2.90 5.83 7.48
C ILE A 128 -4.36 5.67 7.00
N GLN A 129 -5.29 6.41 7.60
CA GLN A 129 -6.70 6.41 7.17
C GLN A 129 -6.86 6.91 5.72
N THR A 130 -6.07 7.88 5.28
CA THR A 130 -6.13 8.37 3.90
C THR A 130 -5.75 7.28 2.90
N PHE A 131 -4.84 6.36 3.24
CA PHE A 131 -4.50 5.21 2.40
C PHE A 131 -5.68 4.27 2.16
N GLY A 132 -6.48 3.97 3.19
CA GLY A 132 -7.71 3.18 3.03
C GLY A 132 -8.67 3.79 2.01
N GLY A 133 -8.87 5.11 2.09
CA GLY A 133 -9.70 5.85 1.13
C GLY A 133 -9.14 5.86 -0.30
N ARG A 134 -7.81 5.93 -0.46
CA ARG A 134 -7.13 5.84 -1.77
C ARG A 134 -7.38 4.51 -2.45
N TYR A 135 -7.18 3.42 -1.72
CA TYR A 135 -7.36 2.07 -2.23
C TYR A 135 -8.82 1.80 -2.64
N ARG A 136 -9.78 2.36 -1.90
CA ARG A 136 -11.19 2.35 -2.31
C ARG A 136 -11.40 3.03 -3.66
N CYS A 137 -10.72 4.15 -3.92
CA CYS A 137 -10.86 4.85 -5.20
C CYS A 137 -10.17 4.12 -6.36
N LEU A 138 -9.00 3.52 -6.12
CA LEU A 138 -8.22 2.81 -7.14
C LEU A 138 -8.86 1.47 -7.55
N ALA A 139 -9.45 0.74 -6.60
CA ALA A 139 -10.05 -0.56 -6.85
C ALA A 139 -11.33 -0.76 -5.99
N PRO A 140 -12.41 -0.01 -6.27
CA PRO A 140 -13.62 0.02 -5.43
C PRO A 140 -14.38 -1.32 -5.35
N MET A 141 -14.14 -2.20 -6.30
CA MET A 141 -14.79 -3.51 -6.37
C MET A 141 -14.00 -4.59 -5.61
N VAL A 142 -12.76 -4.31 -5.19
CA VAL A 142 -11.94 -5.24 -4.42
C VAL A 142 -12.40 -5.21 -2.96
N PRO A 143 -12.72 -6.37 -2.38
CA PRO A 143 -13.07 -6.46 -0.96
C PRO A 143 -11.95 -5.94 -0.05
N VAL A 144 -12.28 -5.11 0.96
CA VAL A 144 -11.33 -4.55 1.93
C VAL A 144 -10.51 -5.64 2.61
N LYS A 145 -11.15 -6.79 2.88
CA LYS A 145 -10.50 -7.96 3.50
C LYS A 145 -9.38 -8.57 2.65
N GLU A 146 -9.39 -8.41 1.34
CA GLU A 146 -8.35 -8.96 0.47
C GLU A 146 -7.04 -8.20 0.66
N TYR A 147 -7.10 -6.90 1.01
CA TYR A 147 -5.90 -6.15 1.37
C TYR A 147 -5.25 -6.65 2.66
N PHE A 148 -5.99 -7.32 3.55
CA PHE A 148 -5.38 -7.95 4.72
C PHE A 148 -4.46 -9.09 4.35
N HIS A 149 -4.81 -9.82 3.29
CA HIS A 149 -3.95 -10.85 2.73
C HIS A 149 -2.75 -10.22 2.02
N LEU A 150 -2.95 -9.15 1.24
CA LEU A 150 -1.85 -8.41 0.62
C LEU A 150 -0.84 -7.89 1.66
N PHE A 151 -1.29 -7.35 2.79
CA PHE A 151 -0.39 -6.90 3.86
C PHE A 151 0.49 -8.06 4.37
N ASN A 152 -0.10 -9.24 4.57
CA ASN A 152 0.65 -10.42 5.02
C ASN A 152 1.66 -10.88 3.95
N VAL A 153 1.25 -10.95 2.67
CA VAL A 153 2.15 -11.31 1.55
C VAL A 153 3.31 -10.33 1.46
N TRP A 154 3.07 -9.03 1.66
CA TRP A 154 4.14 -8.04 1.67
C TRP A 154 5.15 -8.30 2.79
N THR A 155 4.67 -8.59 4.01
CA THR A 155 5.55 -8.92 5.13
C THR A 155 6.35 -10.20 4.88
N GLU A 156 5.75 -11.20 4.24
CA GLU A 156 6.45 -12.44 3.85
C GLU A 156 7.56 -12.15 2.83
N MET A 157 7.27 -11.38 1.77
CA MET A 157 8.27 -10.99 0.77
C MET A 157 9.41 -10.17 1.38
N HIS A 158 9.11 -9.28 2.33
CA HIS A 158 10.11 -8.53 3.07
C HIS A 158 10.98 -9.43 3.96
N MET A 159 10.38 -10.40 4.65
CA MET A 159 11.13 -11.39 5.42
C MET A 159 12.05 -12.24 4.54
N ASP A 160 11.57 -12.72 3.40
CA ASP A 160 12.38 -13.45 2.42
C ASP A 160 13.55 -12.60 1.92
N PHE A 161 13.29 -11.32 1.62
CA PHE A 161 14.33 -10.37 1.23
C PHE A 161 15.43 -10.26 2.30
N ILE A 162 15.06 -10.02 3.56
CA ILE A 162 16.04 -9.87 4.65
C ILE A 162 16.88 -11.14 4.83
N VAL A 163 16.24 -12.32 4.74
CA VAL A 163 16.92 -13.61 4.86
C VAL A 163 17.97 -13.81 3.75
N LEU A 164 17.69 -13.30 2.55
CA LEU A 164 18.57 -13.45 1.39
C LEU A 164 19.66 -12.37 1.30
N THR A 165 19.45 -11.18 1.86
CA THR A 165 20.30 -10.01 1.64
C THR A 165 21.07 -9.51 2.85
N CYS A 166 20.88 -10.09 4.03
CA CYS A 166 21.60 -9.68 5.23
C CYS A 166 23.13 -9.93 5.07
N PHE A 167 23.87 -8.84 4.84
CA PHE A 167 25.32 -8.83 4.64
C PHE A 167 26.12 -9.32 5.86
N GLU A 168 25.52 -9.31 7.05
CA GLU A 168 26.11 -9.81 8.31
C GLU A 168 25.95 -11.35 8.48
N GLY A 169 25.32 -12.03 7.52
CA GLY A 169 24.94 -13.44 7.59
C GLY A 169 23.43 -13.63 7.71
N PRO A 170 22.90 -14.86 7.55
CA PRO A 170 21.46 -15.09 7.61
C PRO A 170 20.92 -14.69 8.98
N VAL A 171 19.93 -13.79 8.99
CA VAL A 171 19.20 -13.39 10.21
C VAL A 171 18.79 -14.65 10.96
N CYS A 172 19.15 -14.75 12.24
CA CYS A 172 18.94 -15.99 12.97
C CYS A 172 17.43 -16.21 13.20
N ASN A 173 17.00 -17.45 13.37
CA ASN A 173 15.57 -17.76 13.53
C ASN A 173 14.90 -16.99 14.68
N LYS A 174 15.67 -16.61 15.71
CA LYS A 174 15.20 -15.78 16.83
C LYS A 174 14.89 -14.35 16.38
N GLU A 175 15.79 -13.71 15.64
CA GLU A 175 15.56 -12.38 15.08
C GLU A 175 14.42 -12.39 14.06
N LYS A 176 14.33 -13.43 13.22
CA LYS A 176 13.20 -13.58 12.30
C LYS A 176 11.86 -13.60 13.02
N ALA A 177 11.78 -14.35 14.12
CA ALA A 177 10.56 -14.42 14.93
C ALA A 177 10.22 -13.06 15.57
N ILE A 178 11.23 -12.31 16.03
CA ILE A 178 11.03 -10.96 16.56
C ILE A 178 10.51 -10.02 15.46
N ILE A 179 11.20 -9.93 14.33
CA ILE A 179 10.82 -9.05 13.22
C ILE A 179 9.41 -9.39 12.70
N SER A 180 9.10 -10.68 12.55
CA SER A 180 7.76 -11.13 12.15
C SER A 180 6.69 -10.74 13.17
N GLY A 181 7.00 -10.84 14.47
CA GLY A 181 6.11 -10.42 15.54
C GLY A 181 5.85 -8.92 15.54
N VAL A 182 6.88 -8.09 15.30
CA VAL A 182 6.73 -6.64 15.14
C VAL A 182 5.83 -6.32 13.94
N TRP A 183 6.07 -6.97 12.79
CA TRP A 183 5.24 -6.82 11.60
C TRP A 183 3.79 -7.17 11.85
N GLU A 184 3.52 -8.27 12.56
CA GLU A 184 2.15 -8.64 12.91
C GLU A 184 1.45 -7.49 13.66
N LYS A 185 2.10 -6.89 14.65
CA LYS A 185 1.54 -5.76 15.41
C LYS A 185 1.33 -4.52 14.54
N ILE A 186 2.31 -4.15 13.72
CA ILE A 186 2.22 -3.04 12.76
C ILE A 186 1.02 -3.26 11.82
N ILE A 187 0.92 -4.44 11.21
CA ILE A 187 -0.16 -4.75 10.29
C ILE A 187 -1.53 -4.75 10.98
N GLN A 188 -1.64 -5.21 12.23
CA GLN A 188 -2.90 -5.11 12.97
C GLN A 188 -3.31 -3.66 13.22
N ASN A 189 -2.36 -2.78 13.56
CA ASN A 189 -2.63 -1.34 13.67
C ASN A 189 -3.06 -0.73 12.33
N ILE A 190 -2.31 -1.01 11.25
CA ILE A 190 -2.63 -0.53 9.90
C ILE A 190 -4.03 -0.98 9.47
N LYS A 191 -4.39 -2.25 9.69
CA LYS A 191 -5.73 -2.79 9.36
C LYS A 191 -6.84 -1.96 9.98
N VAL A 192 -6.66 -1.53 11.24
CA VAL A 192 -7.66 -0.72 11.94
C VAL A 192 -7.89 0.61 11.24
N HIS A 193 -6.82 1.37 10.99
CA HIS A 193 -6.91 2.68 10.37
C HIS A 193 -7.26 2.61 8.88
N PHE A 194 -6.80 1.57 8.19
CA PHE A 194 -7.11 1.32 6.79
C PHE A 194 -8.61 1.07 6.58
N VAL A 195 -9.24 0.23 7.40
CA VAL A 195 -10.70 -0.02 7.31
C VAL A 195 -11.47 1.26 7.62
N TYR A 196 -11.11 1.98 8.69
CA TYR A 196 -11.73 3.27 9.00
C TYR A 196 -11.61 4.23 7.80
N GLY A 197 -10.41 4.32 7.25
CA GLY A 197 -10.09 5.11 6.06
C GLY A 197 -10.95 4.75 4.85
N TRP A 198 -11.04 3.46 4.57
CA TRP A 198 -11.82 2.89 3.48
C TRP A 198 -13.27 3.34 3.53
N HIS A 199 -13.89 3.38 4.71
CA HIS A 199 -15.30 3.79 4.84
C HIS A 199 -15.46 5.31 4.85
N HIS A 200 -14.60 6.04 5.56
CA HIS A 200 -14.85 7.44 5.94
C HIS A 200 -14.04 8.47 5.18
N LYS A 201 -12.93 8.10 4.52
CA LYS A 201 -12.06 9.06 3.83
C LYS A 201 -12.38 9.11 2.34
N LEU A 202 -12.77 10.29 1.90
CA LEU A 202 -12.88 10.60 0.48
C LEU A 202 -11.49 10.93 -0.06
N TYR A 203 -11.05 10.20 -1.07
CA TYR A 203 -9.82 10.50 -1.76
C TYR A 203 -10.09 11.28 -3.04
N ASN A 204 -9.44 12.44 -3.17
CA ASN A 204 -9.45 13.22 -4.39
C ASN A 204 -8.39 12.67 -5.33
N MET A 205 -8.82 11.84 -6.29
CA MET A 205 -7.96 11.34 -7.35
C MET A 205 -7.23 12.49 -8.06
N THR A 206 -5.95 12.25 -8.35
CA THR A 206 -5.10 13.07 -9.21
C THR A 206 -5.69 13.17 -10.62
N ARG A 207 -5.19 14.13 -11.42
CA ARG A 207 -5.64 14.30 -12.81
C ARG A 207 -5.44 13.02 -13.62
N GLU A 208 -4.31 12.35 -13.45
CA GLU A 208 -3.94 11.15 -14.18
C GLU A 208 -4.80 9.95 -13.83
N GLU A 209 -5.08 9.74 -12.54
CA GLU A 209 -6.02 8.71 -12.09
C GLU A 209 -7.41 8.95 -12.65
N LYS A 210 -7.91 10.20 -12.59
CA LYS A 210 -9.19 10.58 -13.19
C LYS A 210 -9.22 10.29 -14.69
N GLU A 211 -8.17 10.68 -15.42
CA GLU A 211 -8.07 10.41 -16.86
C GLU A 211 -8.07 8.91 -17.16
N TYR A 212 -7.34 8.11 -16.38
CA TYR A 212 -7.28 6.65 -16.54
C TYR A 212 -8.67 6.02 -16.30
N PHE A 213 -9.33 6.32 -15.18
CA PHE A 213 -10.63 5.72 -14.84
C PHE A 213 -11.82 6.30 -15.62
N MET A 214 -11.73 7.52 -16.16
CA MET A 214 -12.79 8.11 -16.98
C MET A 214 -12.69 7.75 -18.46
N LYS A 215 -11.49 7.47 -18.99
CA LYS A 215 -11.33 6.99 -20.38
C LYS A 215 -12.08 5.69 -20.66
N GLU A 216 -12.21 4.81 -19.66
CA GLU A 216 -12.98 3.57 -19.80
C GLU A 216 -14.50 3.77 -19.84
N LYS A 217 -15.02 4.90 -19.35
CA LYS A 217 -16.47 5.20 -19.41
C LYS A 217 -16.90 5.76 -20.76
N THR A 218 -15.99 6.34 -21.53
CA THR A 218 -16.23 6.90 -22.87
C THR A 218 -15.95 5.91 -24.00
N SER A 219 -15.43 4.72 -23.72
CA SER A 219 -15.34 3.63 -24.70
C SER A 219 -16.66 2.87 -24.82
N GLU A 220 -17.73 3.54 -25.25
CA GLU A 220 -18.76 2.86 -26.06
C GLU A 220 -18.11 2.44 -27.38
N PRO A 221 -18.48 1.29 -27.97
CA PRO A 221 -17.74 0.73 -29.09
C PRO A 221 -17.89 1.64 -30.32
N PRO A 222 -16.80 2.20 -30.88
CA PRO A 222 -16.91 2.80 -32.19
C PRO A 222 -17.08 1.67 -33.21
N ALA A 223 -18.11 1.79 -34.04
CA ALA A 223 -18.34 0.94 -35.19
C ALA A 223 -17.03 0.71 -35.98
N ARG A 224 -16.76 -0.56 -36.30
CA ARG A 224 -15.64 -1.05 -37.14
C ARG A 224 -15.19 -0.02 -38.17
N LYS A 225 -13.95 0.48 -38.06
CA LYS A 225 -13.04 0.70 -39.22
C LYS A 225 -11.57 0.49 -38.83
N THR A 226 -10.86 -0.02 -39.81
CA THR A 226 -9.52 -0.63 -39.88
C THR A 226 -8.32 0.23 -39.45
N LYS A 227 -7.36 -0.46 -38.81
CA LYS A 227 -5.88 -0.31 -38.76
C LYS A 227 -5.25 1.10 -38.84
N HIS A 228 -4.44 1.44 -37.82
CA HIS A 228 -3.03 1.80 -38.03
C HIS A 228 -2.19 1.55 -36.75
N HIS A 229 -1.03 0.96 -36.95
CA HIS A 229 -0.02 0.62 -35.95
C HIS A 229 0.73 1.90 -35.55
N GLN A 230 0.74 2.27 -34.27
CA GLN A 230 1.70 3.22 -33.72
C GLN A 230 2.32 2.62 -32.45
N GLN A 231 3.61 2.29 -32.55
CA GLN A 231 4.48 2.02 -31.42
C GLN A 231 4.59 3.31 -30.59
N GLY A 232 3.93 3.34 -29.43
CA GLY A 232 4.05 4.40 -28.44
C GLY A 232 5.24 4.14 -27.52
N LYS A 233 6.20 5.07 -27.52
CA LYS A 233 7.37 5.11 -26.63
C LYS A 233 6.95 5.05 -25.14
N LEU A 234 7.76 4.35 -24.34
CA LEU A 234 7.70 4.34 -22.87
C LEU A 234 7.67 5.78 -22.32
N PRO A 235 6.73 6.14 -21.42
CA PRO A 235 6.88 7.34 -20.62
C PRO A 235 8.05 7.13 -19.64
N LYS A 236 8.97 8.10 -19.58
CA LYS A 236 9.98 8.18 -18.53
C LYS A 236 9.26 8.22 -17.18
N ILE A 237 9.73 7.45 -16.21
CA ILE A 237 9.29 7.51 -14.82
C ILE A 237 9.46 8.96 -14.35
N ASN A 238 8.35 9.70 -14.21
CA ASN A 238 8.37 11.04 -13.68
C ASN A 238 8.33 10.92 -12.15
N LEU A 239 9.45 11.18 -11.48
CA LEU A 239 9.56 11.20 -10.01
C LEU A 239 8.84 12.41 -9.35
N HIS A 240 8.16 13.25 -10.13
CA HIS A 240 7.43 14.44 -9.66
C HIS A 240 6.10 14.13 -8.94
N TYR A 241 5.78 12.86 -8.64
CA TYR A 241 4.48 12.49 -8.05
C TYR A 241 4.41 12.52 -6.52
N LEU A 242 5.49 12.96 -5.87
CA LEU A 242 5.57 13.12 -4.42
C LEU A 242 5.31 14.59 -4.03
N ASP A 243 4.19 15.18 -4.46
CA ASP A 243 3.73 16.48 -3.94
C ASP A 243 3.06 16.30 -2.57
N TRP A 244 3.85 15.78 -1.62
CA TRP A 244 3.63 15.94 -0.19
C TRP A 244 4.95 16.49 0.34
N ASP A 245 4.94 17.68 0.92
CA ASP A 245 6.07 18.24 1.66
C ASP A 245 6.44 17.26 2.77
N LEU A 246 7.36 16.35 2.46
CA LEU A 246 7.98 15.40 3.37
C LEU A 246 9.25 16.05 3.90
N PRO A 247 9.27 16.61 5.12
CA PRO A 247 10.51 16.96 5.77
C PRO A 247 11.20 15.64 6.13
N GLY A 248 11.99 15.10 5.19
CA GLY A 248 12.67 13.80 5.33
C GLY A 248 13.13 13.20 4.00
N LEU A 249 12.38 13.39 2.90
CA LEU A 249 12.81 12.95 1.56
C LEU A 249 13.57 14.03 0.77
N SER A 250 13.56 15.29 1.21
CA SER A 250 14.29 16.38 0.54
C SER A 250 15.81 16.18 0.56
N GLY A 251 16.35 15.42 1.52
CA GLY A 251 17.75 14.98 1.52
C GLY A 251 18.02 13.77 0.61
N PHE A 252 16.99 13.03 0.21
CA PHE A 252 17.11 11.80 -0.60
C PHE A 252 17.29 12.09 -2.09
N PHE A 253 16.79 13.23 -2.57
CA PHE A 253 16.87 13.62 -3.99
C PHE A 253 18.11 14.46 -4.36
N LEU A 254 18.98 14.79 -3.40
CA LEU A 254 20.18 15.62 -3.62
C LEU A 254 21.51 14.84 -3.62
N MET A 255 21.48 13.50 -3.53
CA MET A 255 22.68 12.64 -3.63
C MET A 255 22.55 11.56 -4.73
N VAL A 256 22.16 11.98 -5.94
CA VAL A 256 22.44 11.25 -7.19
C VAL A 256 22.91 12.25 -8.25
#